data_AF-A0A8S3A270-F1
#
_entry.id   AF-A0A8S3A270-F1
#
_cell.length_a   1.000
_cell.length_b   1.000
_cell.length_c   1.000
_cell.angle_alpha   90.00
_cell.angle_beta   90.00
_cell.angle_gamma   90.00
#
_symmetry.space_group_name_H-M   'P 1'
#
loop_
_entity.id
_entity.type
_entity.pdbx_description
1 polymer ?
#
loop_
_entity_poly.entity_id
_entity_poly.type
_entity_poly.pdbx_seq_one_letter_code
_entity_poly.pdbx_strand_id
1 'polypeptide(L)'
;MLSTTLKSLEDRKLSSIDDYRFYISWNLVGNDPKLNSPYMDTLFKVYILNSSQSIPTSHMSHNVYGPSEGIPYRSLDAMSAHVKCLVARQYYSEVISKNLFISSQWSMVSPGGVESFARLLAFPEVEQDRLKELLNLTETIINKNWYLGAHLLAELFTFRVHRIPTSIRAQLLQQFSGILASPLHAGHPQLHCAIQNLLLNLILQFNCTDLYNQVPKLIDSKMLQSVFTKESEEINKVFILCIARSFIVTGSESMPVPWCTEFLSYIMQLTQHAWSASTLETMPTFMADWYRAHPINDVYRDIRARVDDDYKKLTNSASLANEQEIVKHFSQSNNTTCLCVFLKLTIEDRPLRSYINTFYEIFKNLLSRSMNGHYRTLAEYILREITLQQNHSQTFMQKYADAVVLMATRYNIIQLDRLLLILFLRPLEEPKTPYVHILFYFMINSSTLSEIIRDFSNIAKSIPCDIWSMKNFHEKFHCEYHK
;
A
#
# COMPACT_ATOMS: atom_id res chain seq x y z
N MET A 1 -32.70 -38.18 -22.69
CA MET A 1 -31.84 -36.96 -22.71
C MET A 1 -30.54 -37.19 -21.97
N LEU A 2 -30.52 -37.45 -20.65
CA LEU A 2 -29.28 -37.69 -19.88
C LEU A 2 -28.33 -38.75 -20.48
N SER A 3 -28.85 -39.89 -20.98
CA SER A 3 -28.01 -40.95 -21.56
C SER A 3 -27.42 -40.60 -22.94
N THR A 4 -28.13 -39.82 -23.76
CA THR A 4 -27.64 -39.27 -25.02
C THR A 4 -26.59 -38.17 -24.82
N THR A 5 -26.75 -37.35 -23.77
CA THR A 5 -25.75 -36.33 -23.41
C THR A 5 -24.47 -36.98 -22.90
N LEU A 6 -24.59 -38.01 -22.04
CA LEU A 6 -23.46 -38.83 -21.57
C LEU A 6 -22.71 -39.51 -22.73
N LYS A 7 -23.42 -40.10 -23.70
CA LYS A 7 -22.79 -40.68 -24.91
C LYS A 7 -22.06 -39.66 -25.77
N SER A 8 -22.58 -38.43 -25.92
CA SER A 8 -21.87 -37.37 -26.67
C SER A 8 -20.62 -36.84 -25.97
N LEU A 9 -20.55 -36.99 -24.63
CA LEU A 9 -19.39 -36.63 -23.82
C LEU A 9 -18.32 -37.73 -23.81
N GLU A 10 -18.73 -38.99 -24.03
CA GLU A 10 -17.85 -40.15 -24.20
C GLU A 10 -17.04 -40.13 -25.51
N ASP A 11 -17.45 -39.35 -26.52
CA ASP A 11 -16.75 -39.22 -27.81
C ASP A 11 -15.45 -38.38 -27.76
N ARG A 12 -14.99 -37.98 -26.55
CA ARG A 12 -13.58 -37.71 -26.18
C ARG A 12 -12.75 -36.75 -27.04
N LYS A 13 -13.36 -35.83 -27.80
CA LYS A 13 -12.63 -34.64 -28.27
C LYS A 13 -12.85 -33.50 -27.29
N LEU A 14 -11.76 -33.04 -26.67
CA LEU A 14 -11.77 -31.87 -25.80
C LEU A 14 -12.31 -30.68 -26.60
N SER A 15 -13.48 -30.16 -26.21
CA SER A 15 -14.05 -28.98 -26.87
C SER A 15 -13.19 -27.75 -26.62
N SER A 16 -13.33 -26.72 -27.45
CA SER A 16 -12.65 -25.44 -27.23
C SER A 16 -12.98 -24.88 -25.84
N ILE A 17 -12.01 -24.20 -25.22
CA ILE A 17 -12.19 -23.55 -23.91
C ILE A 17 -13.24 -22.43 -23.94
N ASP A 18 -13.53 -21.88 -25.13
CA ASP A 18 -14.60 -20.92 -25.34
C ASP A 18 -16.01 -21.55 -25.42
N ASP A 19 -16.10 -22.88 -25.51
CA ASP A 19 -17.36 -23.61 -25.57
C ASP A 19 -17.78 -24.11 -24.18
N TYR A 20 -19.02 -23.83 -23.75
CA TYR A 20 -19.54 -24.30 -22.47
C TYR A 20 -19.54 -25.83 -22.32
N ARG A 21 -19.52 -26.58 -23.43
CA ARG A 21 -19.34 -28.03 -23.42
C ARG A 21 -18.04 -28.45 -22.72
N PHE A 22 -17.00 -27.60 -22.73
CA PHE A 22 -15.75 -27.86 -22.04
C PHE A 22 -15.97 -27.93 -20.53
N TYR A 23 -16.61 -26.91 -19.96
CA TYR A 23 -16.87 -26.83 -18.52
C TYR A 23 -17.92 -27.85 -18.06
N ILE A 24 -18.93 -28.13 -18.88
CA ILE A 24 -19.92 -29.19 -18.58
C ILE A 24 -19.23 -30.55 -18.48
N SER A 25 -18.36 -30.88 -19.46
CA SER A 25 -17.60 -32.14 -19.45
C SER A 25 -16.67 -32.20 -18.25
N TRP A 26 -15.96 -31.10 -17.96
CA TRP A 26 -15.04 -31.00 -16.85
C TRP A 26 -15.75 -31.22 -15.50
N ASN A 27 -16.91 -30.60 -15.29
CA ASN A 27 -17.69 -30.76 -14.07
C ASN A 27 -18.12 -32.21 -13.82
N LEU A 28 -18.33 -33.00 -14.86
CA LEU A 28 -18.71 -34.41 -14.74
C LEU A 28 -17.52 -35.31 -14.38
N VAL A 29 -16.32 -34.95 -14.82
CA VAL A 29 -15.11 -35.77 -14.63
C VAL A 29 -14.15 -35.23 -13.56
N GLY A 30 -14.47 -34.10 -12.93
CA GLY A 30 -13.57 -33.39 -12.01
C GLY A 30 -13.05 -34.24 -10.84
N ASN A 31 -13.83 -35.25 -10.41
CA ASN A 31 -13.45 -36.17 -9.33
C ASN A 31 -12.44 -37.25 -9.76
N ASP A 32 -12.25 -37.49 -11.07
CA ASP A 32 -11.29 -38.47 -11.59
C ASP A 32 -9.99 -37.77 -12.00
N PRO A 33 -8.87 -37.97 -11.28
CA PRO A 33 -7.60 -37.30 -11.57
C PRO A 33 -7.10 -37.52 -13.00
N LYS A 34 -7.34 -38.70 -13.58
CA LYS A 34 -6.85 -39.05 -14.93
C LYS A 34 -7.66 -38.33 -16.00
N LEU A 35 -8.97 -38.25 -15.82
CA LEU A 35 -9.86 -37.59 -16.77
C LEU A 35 -9.88 -36.06 -16.61
N ASN A 36 -9.57 -35.56 -15.42
CA ASN A 36 -9.45 -34.13 -15.10
C ASN A 36 -8.18 -33.50 -15.71
N SER A 37 -7.03 -34.19 -15.68
CA SER A 37 -5.74 -33.64 -16.11
C SER A 37 -5.78 -32.88 -17.44
N PRO A 38 -6.37 -33.42 -18.54
CA PRO A 38 -6.39 -32.71 -19.83
C PRO A 38 -7.13 -31.37 -19.80
N TYR A 39 -8.21 -31.25 -19.00
CA TYR A 39 -8.94 -29.99 -18.85
C TYR A 39 -8.12 -28.98 -18.06
N MET A 40 -7.50 -29.43 -16.96
CA MET A 40 -6.61 -28.61 -16.14
C MET A 40 -5.41 -28.09 -16.96
N ASP A 41 -4.73 -28.98 -17.68
CA ASP A 41 -3.56 -28.66 -18.50
C ASP A 41 -3.93 -27.64 -19.60
N THR A 42 -5.10 -27.79 -20.22
CA THR A 42 -5.60 -26.86 -21.23
C THR A 42 -5.88 -25.48 -20.65
N LEU A 43 -6.56 -25.41 -19.50
CA LEU A 43 -6.83 -24.14 -18.81
C LEU A 43 -5.52 -23.44 -18.43
N PHE A 44 -4.57 -24.17 -17.82
CA PHE A 44 -3.29 -23.63 -17.36
C PHE A 44 -2.42 -23.17 -18.52
N LYS A 45 -2.39 -23.91 -19.62
CA LYS A 45 -1.66 -23.53 -20.83
C LYS A 45 -2.19 -22.24 -21.45
N VAL A 46 -3.50 -22.00 -21.40
CA VAL A 46 -4.11 -20.79 -21.99
C VAL A 46 -3.93 -19.57 -21.09
N TYR A 47 -4.21 -19.69 -19.78
CA TYR A 47 -4.35 -18.53 -18.89
C TYR A 47 -3.25 -18.36 -17.83
N ILE A 48 -2.33 -19.31 -17.68
CA ILE A 48 -1.40 -19.30 -16.54
C ILE A 48 0.07 -19.47 -16.97
N LEU A 49 0.40 -20.57 -17.67
CA LEU A 49 1.78 -21.03 -17.91
C LEU A 49 2.27 -20.84 -19.37
N ASN A 50 1.65 -19.98 -20.17
CA ASN A 50 2.04 -19.81 -21.57
C ASN A 50 3.39 -19.08 -21.73
N SER A 51 4.50 -19.81 -21.79
CA SER A 51 5.85 -19.24 -21.87
C SER A 51 6.20 -18.54 -23.20
N SER A 52 5.31 -18.56 -24.18
CA SER A 52 5.58 -17.99 -25.53
C SER A 52 5.41 -16.47 -25.63
N GLN A 53 4.71 -15.84 -24.67
CA GLN A 53 4.44 -14.41 -24.66
C GLN A 53 5.32 -13.72 -23.62
N SER A 54 6.14 -12.75 -24.05
CA SER A 54 6.86 -11.84 -23.15
C SER A 54 6.06 -10.56 -22.96
N ILE A 55 5.74 -10.23 -21.72
CA ILE A 55 5.01 -9.03 -21.34
C ILE A 55 5.99 -8.06 -20.67
N PRO A 56 6.09 -6.81 -21.16
CA PRO A 56 6.86 -5.78 -20.48
C PRO A 56 6.16 -5.42 -19.17
N THR A 57 6.91 -5.39 -18.07
CA THR A 57 6.40 -4.84 -16.80
C THR A 57 6.77 -3.37 -16.69
N SER A 58 5.89 -2.60 -16.04
CA SER A 58 6.19 -1.23 -15.67
C SER A 58 7.35 -1.24 -14.65
N HIS A 59 8.46 -0.59 -15.00
CA HIS A 59 9.60 -0.28 -14.11
C HIS A 59 10.56 -1.41 -13.73
N MET A 60 10.42 -2.63 -14.24
CA MET A 60 11.42 -3.69 -14.02
C MET A 60 12.25 -3.94 -15.30
N SER A 61 13.54 -4.22 -15.13
CA SER A 61 14.45 -4.66 -16.21
C SER A 61 14.18 -6.09 -16.71
N HIS A 62 13.09 -6.72 -16.28
CA HIS A 62 12.78 -8.12 -16.50
C HIS A 62 11.42 -8.29 -17.19
N ASN A 63 11.40 -9.09 -18.24
CA ASN A 63 10.17 -9.49 -18.91
C ASN A 63 9.47 -10.59 -18.10
N VAL A 64 8.16 -10.45 -17.96
CA VAL A 64 7.33 -11.52 -17.41
C VAL A 64 6.87 -12.39 -18.56
N TYR A 65 7.02 -13.70 -18.43
CA TYR A 65 6.60 -14.65 -19.45
C TYR A 65 5.25 -15.25 -19.05
N GLY A 66 4.30 -15.21 -19.96
CA GLY A 66 2.95 -15.69 -19.68
C GLY A 66 1.86 -14.89 -20.37
N PRO A 67 0.60 -15.34 -20.23
CA PRO A 67 -0.55 -14.62 -20.74
C PRO A 67 -0.85 -13.38 -19.87
N SER A 68 -1.37 -12.35 -20.52
CA SER A 68 -1.84 -11.11 -19.88
C SER A 68 -3.29 -11.22 -19.41
N GLU A 69 -4.09 -12.05 -20.08
CA GLU A 69 -5.51 -12.25 -19.78
C GLU A 69 -5.71 -13.30 -18.68
N GLY A 70 -6.53 -12.97 -17.68
CA GLY A 70 -6.98 -13.91 -16.67
C GLY A 70 -8.23 -14.70 -17.09
N ILE A 71 -8.50 -15.83 -16.41
CA ILE A 71 -9.68 -16.66 -16.65
C ILE A 71 -10.95 -15.79 -16.52
N PRO A 72 -11.83 -15.74 -17.54
CA PRO A 72 -13.06 -14.95 -17.49
C PRO A 72 -14.03 -15.44 -16.40
N TYR A 73 -14.80 -14.53 -15.77
CA TYR A 73 -15.84 -14.92 -14.79
C TYR A 73 -16.85 -15.90 -15.36
N ARG A 74 -17.33 -15.69 -16.58
CA ARG A 74 -18.24 -16.63 -17.27
C ARG A 74 -17.73 -18.08 -17.28
N SER A 75 -16.41 -18.24 -17.39
CA SER A 75 -15.75 -19.54 -17.41
C SER A 75 -15.68 -20.13 -16.00
N LEU A 76 -15.37 -19.30 -15.01
CA LEU A 76 -15.37 -19.70 -13.59
C LEU A 76 -16.79 -20.03 -13.11
N ASP A 77 -17.81 -19.25 -13.48
CA ASP A 77 -19.21 -19.49 -13.12
C ASP A 77 -19.75 -20.79 -13.72
N ALA A 78 -19.26 -21.18 -14.90
CA ALA A 78 -19.59 -22.45 -15.53
C ALA A 78 -18.93 -23.66 -14.82
N MET A 79 -17.92 -23.43 -13.98
CA MET A 79 -17.28 -24.49 -13.19
C MET A 79 -18.06 -24.74 -11.90
N SER A 80 -18.21 -26.02 -11.57
CA SER A 80 -18.68 -26.45 -10.26
C SER A 80 -17.73 -25.99 -9.16
N ALA A 81 -18.24 -25.84 -7.93
CA ALA A 81 -17.43 -25.48 -6.76
C ALA A 81 -16.21 -26.39 -6.60
N HIS A 82 -16.38 -27.70 -6.80
CA HIS A 82 -15.27 -28.67 -6.72
C HIS A 82 -14.17 -28.39 -7.74
N VAL A 83 -14.53 -28.15 -9.01
CA VAL A 83 -13.56 -27.84 -10.07
C VAL A 83 -12.83 -26.52 -9.78
N LYS A 84 -13.53 -25.48 -9.31
CA LYS A 84 -12.87 -24.21 -8.90
C LYS A 84 -11.83 -24.44 -7.81
N CYS A 85 -12.16 -25.22 -6.78
CA CYS A 85 -11.22 -25.55 -5.70
C CYS A 85 -10.01 -26.33 -6.22
N LEU A 86 -10.21 -27.27 -7.16
CA LEU A 86 -9.11 -28.00 -7.81
C LEU A 86 -8.20 -27.06 -8.59
N VAL A 87 -8.76 -26.14 -9.40
CA VAL A 87 -8.00 -25.16 -10.17
C VAL A 87 -7.18 -24.27 -9.23
N ALA A 88 -7.81 -23.74 -8.17
CA ALA A 88 -7.14 -22.88 -7.20
C ALA A 88 -6.01 -23.62 -6.45
N ARG A 89 -6.21 -24.91 -6.12
CA ARG A 89 -5.19 -25.76 -5.49
C ARG A 89 -4.03 -26.04 -6.43
N GLN A 90 -4.31 -26.40 -7.68
CA GLN A 90 -3.28 -26.63 -8.69
C GLN A 90 -2.48 -25.36 -8.96
N TYR A 91 -3.14 -24.19 -8.98
CA TYR A 91 -2.48 -22.90 -9.17
C TYR A 91 -1.51 -22.61 -8.03
N TYR A 92 -1.97 -22.79 -6.78
CA TYR A 92 -1.14 -22.62 -5.61
C TYR A 92 0.07 -23.56 -5.63
N SER A 93 -0.12 -24.84 -5.97
CA SER A 93 0.97 -25.81 -6.06
C SER A 93 1.96 -25.47 -7.17
N GLU A 94 1.50 -25.32 -8.41
CA GLU A 94 2.35 -25.24 -9.60
C GLU A 94 2.97 -23.87 -9.83
N VAL A 95 2.26 -22.80 -9.46
CA VAL A 95 2.70 -21.43 -9.74
C VAL A 95 3.29 -20.82 -8.49
N ILE A 96 2.53 -20.80 -7.39
CA ILE A 96 2.95 -20.07 -6.20
C ILE A 96 4.06 -20.85 -5.46
N SER A 97 3.82 -22.12 -5.14
CA SER A 97 4.77 -22.90 -4.35
C SER A 97 6.04 -23.24 -5.14
N LYS A 98 5.95 -23.63 -6.42
CA LYS A 98 7.17 -23.94 -7.19
C LYS A 98 8.07 -22.73 -7.39
N ASN A 99 7.50 -21.53 -7.61
CA ASN A 99 8.29 -20.30 -7.69
C ASN A 99 9.01 -19.96 -6.37
N LEU A 100 8.47 -20.42 -5.23
CA LEU A 100 9.06 -20.27 -3.89
C LEU A 100 10.14 -21.29 -3.54
N PHE A 101 10.03 -22.51 -4.08
CA PHE A 101 10.82 -23.65 -3.62
C PHE A 101 11.84 -24.15 -4.66
N ILE A 102 11.64 -23.90 -5.95
CA ILE A 102 12.41 -24.55 -7.02
C ILE A 102 13.24 -23.56 -7.85
N SER A 103 12.77 -22.33 -8.11
CA SER A 103 13.49 -21.43 -9.03
C SER A 103 14.53 -20.56 -8.32
N SER A 104 15.80 -20.79 -8.65
CA SER A 104 16.93 -19.85 -8.49
C SER A 104 16.85 -18.65 -9.44
N GLN A 105 15.79 -18.55 -10.24
CA GLN A 105 15.58 -17.51 -11.24
C GLN A 105 14.25 -16.79 -11.04
N TRP A 106 14.28 -15.51 -11.36
CA TRP A 106 13.29 -14.49 -11.08
C TRP A 106 12.07 -14.63 -12.01
N SER A 107 11.45 -15.81 -12.03
CA SER A 107 10.24 -16.04 -12.80
C SER A 107 9.05 -15.40 -12.07
N MET A 108 8.69 -14.20 -12.50
CA MET A 108 7.49 -13.52 -12.03
C MET A 108 6.26 -14.28 -12.52
N VAL A 109 5.22 -14.28 -11.70
CA VAL A 109 3.91 -14.82 -12.07
C VAL A 109 3.31 -13.94 -13.17
N SER A 110 2.74 -14.57 -14.20
CA SER A 110 2.09 -13.86 -15.30
C SER A 110 0.92 -12.99 -14.80
N PRO A 111 0.68 -11.80 -15.38
CA PRO A 111 -0.45 -10.94 -14.99
C PRO A 111 -1.79 -11.68 -15.11
N GLY A 112 -1.96 -12.49 -16.16
CA GLY A 112 -3.13 -13.34 -16.33
C GLY A 112 -3.27 -14.39 -15.24
N GLY A 113 -2.16 -14.97 -14.77
CA GLY A 113 -2.15 -15.89 -13.63
C GLY A 113 -2.61 -15.22 -12.34
N VAL A 114 -2.01 -14.07 -11.99
CA VAL A 114 -2.38 -13.30 -10.79
C VAL A 114 -3.85 -12.92 -10.82
N GLU A 115 -4.32 -12.40 -11.95
CA GLU A 115 -5.72 -12.02 -12.16
C GLU A 115 -6.66 -13.22 -12.09
N SER A 116 -6.29 -14.37 -12.67
CA SER A 116 -7.06 -15.61 -12.58
C SER A 116 -7.24 -16.09 -11.14
N PHE A 117 -6.16 -16.02 -10.36
CA PHE A 117 -6.19 -16.42 -8.95
C PHE A 117 -7.00 -15.43 -8.11
N ALA A 118 -6.87 -14.12 -8.34
CA ALA A 118 -7.70 -13.11 -7.72
C ALA A 118 -9.19 -13.34 -7.95
N ARG A 119 -9.60 -13.69 -9.18
CA ARG A 119 -10.99 -14.00 -9.51
C ARG A 119 -11.49 -15.27 -8.85
N LEU A 120 -10.64 -16.29 -8.73
CA LEU A 120 -10.96 -17.51 -7.98
C LEU A 120 -11.20 -17.22 -6.49
N LEU A 121 -10.45 -16.30 -5.89
CA LEU A 121 -10.64 -15.88 -4.50
C LEU A 121 -11.96 -15.11 -4.25
N ALA A 122 -12.63 -14.62 -5.30
CA ALA A 122 -13.93 -13.99 -5.17
C ALA A 122 -15.06 -14.99 -4.85
N PHE A 123 -14.83 -16.28 -5.08
CA PHE A 123 -15.81 -17.35 -4.82
C PHE A 123 -15.70 -17.83 -3.36
N PRO A 124 -16.78 -17.75 -2.55
CA PRO A 124 -16.75 -18.13 -1.14
C PRO A 124 -16.29 -19.58 -0.89
N GLU A 125 -16.63 -20.49 -1.81
CA GLU A 125 -16.21 -21.89 -1.74
C GLU A 125 -14.68 -22.10 -1.86
N VAL A 126 -13.97 -21.15 -2.49
CA VAL A 126 -12.51 -21.16 -2.66
C VAL A 126 -11.84 -20.29 -1.59
N GLU A 127 -12.44 -19.15 -1.27
CA GLU A 127 -11.90 -18.09 -0.41
C GLU A 127 -11.36 -18.62 0.92
N GLN A 128 -12.17 -19.37 1.68
CA GLN A 128 -11.82 -19.74 3.06
C GLN A 128 -10.53 -20.57 3.15
N ASP A 129 -10.42 -21.61 2.32
CA ASP A 129 -9.26 -22.49 2.33
C ASP A 129 -8.02 -21.80 1.75
N ARG A 130 -8.20 -21.02 0.68
CA ARG A 130 -7.07 -20.38 -0.01
C ARG A 130 -6.49 -19.22 0.79
N LEU A 131 -7.31 -18.42 1.47
CA LEU A 131 -6.80 -17.32 2.31
C LEU A 131 -5.93 -17.86 3.46
N LYS A 132 -6.30 -18.99 4.07
CA LYS A 132 -5.49 -19.64 5.10
C LYS A 132 -4.15 -20.14 4.55
N GLU A 133 -4.13 -20.71 3.35
CA GLU A 133 -2.87 -21.12 2.71
C GLU A 133 -2.00 -19.93 2.32
N LEU A 134 -2.57 -18.84 1.80
CA LEU A 134 -1.84 -17.60 1.51
C LEU A 134 -1.24 -16.96 2.77
N LEU A 135 -1.90 -17.11 3.91
CA LEU A 135 -1.35 -16.66 5.18
C LEU A 135 -0.11 -17.49 5.59
N ASN A 136 -0.20 -18.82 5.51
CA ASN A 136 0.94 -19.71 5.78
C ASN A 136 2.10 -19.46 4.79
N LEU A 137 1.73 -19.14 3.55
CA LEU A 137 2.66 -18.75 2.52
C LEU A 137 3.39 -17.46 2.90
N THR A 138 2.66 -16.45 3.36
CA THR A 138 3.21 -15.16 3.79
C THR A 138 4.26 -15.39 4.87
N GLU A 139 3.98 -16.23 5.86
CA GLU A 139 4.96 -16.61 6.88
C GLU A 139 6.21 -17.28 6.28
N THR A 140 6.02 -18.22 5.34
CA THR A 140 7.12 -18.90 4.65
C THR A 140 7.98 -17.93 3.85
N ILE A 141 7.36 -16.96 3.19
CA ILE A 141 8.01 -15.91 2.40
C ILE A 141 8.89 -15.04 3.26
N ILE A 142 8.37 -14.64 4.41
CA ILE A 142 9.08 -13.83 5.40
C ILE A 142 10.30 -14.60 5.91
N ASN A 143 10.10 -15.86 6.33
CA ASN A 143 11.17 -16.70 6.85
C ASN A 143 12.29 -16.96 5.84
N LYS A 144 11.94 -16.99 4.53
CA LYS A 144 12.90 -17.16 3.44
C LYS A 144 13.44 -15.85 2.85
N ASN A 145 13.03 -14.69 3.37
CA ASN A 145 13.38 -13.37 2.84
C ASN A 145 13.07 -13.19 1.33
N TRP A 146 11.98 -13.77 0.83
CA TRP A 146 11.58 -13.60 -0.58
C TRP A 146 10.80 -12.30 -0.80
N TYR A 147 11.53 -11.18 -0.88
CA TYR A 147 10.95 -9.83 -0.96
C TYR A 147 10.05 -9.58 -2.16
N LEU A 148 10.36 -10.17 -3.32
CA LEU A 148 9.53 -10.05 -4.51
C LEU A 148 8.14 -10.69 -4.30
N GLY A 149 8.09 -11.86 -3.65
CA GLY A 149 6.81 -12.46 -3.30
C GLY A 149 6.03 -11.69 -2.25
N ALA A 150 6.72 -11.13 -1.25
CA ALA A 150 6.08 -10.25 -0.28
C ALA A 150 5.46 -9.02 -0.96
N HIS A 151 6.14 -8.44 -1.95
CA HIS A 151 5.63 -7.34 -2.76
C HIS A 151 4.37 -7.75 -3.56
N LEU A 152 4.43 -8.87 -4.28
CA LEU A 152 3.30 -9.37 -5.07
C LEU A 152 2.08 -9.72 -4.21
N LEU A 153 2.28 -10.32 -3.04
CA LEU A 153 1.19 -10.59 -2.10
C LEU A 153 0.61 -9.29 -1.53
N ALA A 154 1.46 -8.31 -1.22
CA ALA A 154 0.98 -7.02 -0.73
C ALA A 154 0.09 -6.32 -1.78
N GLU A 155 0.48 -6.34 -3.06
CA GLU A 155 -0.35 -5.81 -4.15
C GLU A 155 -1.65 -6.60 -4.35
N LEU A 156 -1.57 -7.94 -4.31
CA LEU A 156 -2.74 -8.81 -4.42
C LEU A 156 -3.78 -8.49 -3.33
N PHE A 157 -3.35 -8.45 -2.06
CA PHE A 157 -4.25 -8.13 -0.95
C PHE A 157 -4.75 -6.69 -0.98
N THR A 158 -3.95 -5.76 -1.52
CA THR A 158 -4.33 -4.35 -1.59
C THR A 158 -5.38 -4.08 -2.68
N PHE A 159 -5.21 -4.66 -3.87
CA PHE A 159 -5.95 -4.24 -5.06
C PHE A 159 -6.90 -5.29 -5.64
N ARG A 160 -6.87 -6.54 -5.15
CA ARG A 160 -7.60 -7.65 -5.77
C ARG A 160 -8.41 -8.51 -4.81
N VAL A 161 -8.00 -8.62 -3.55
CA VAL A 161 -8.77 -9.38 -2.55
C VAL A 161 -9.78 -8.45 -1.87
N HIS A 162 -11.06 -8.67 -2.14
CA HIS A 162 -12.14 -7.80 -1.63
C HIS A 162 -12.66 -8.20 -0.25
N ARG A 163 -12.65 -9.50 0.06
CA ARG A 163 -13.19 -10.05 1.31
C ARG A 163 -12.06 -10.68 2.09
N ILE A 164 -11.78 -10.12 3.26
CA ILE A 164 -10.79 -10.65 4.18
C ILE A 164 -11.48 -10.76 5.55
N PRO A 165 -11.62 -11.97 6.10
CA PRO A 165 -12.11 -12.15 7.47
C PRO A 165 -11.24 -11.41 8.49
N THR A 166 -11.86 -10.92 9.56
CA THR A 166 -11.18 -10.08 10.58
C THR A 166 -10.02 -10.79 11.27
N SER A 167 -10.11 -12.10 11.51
CA SER A 167 -9.02 -12.90 12.04
C SER A 167 -7.81 -12.98 11.09
N ILE A 168 -8.05 -13.20 9.79
CA ILE A 168 -7.00 -13.26 8.77
C ILE A 168 -6.38 -11.88 8.58
N ARG A 169 -7.20 -10.81 8.56
CA ARG A 169 -6.73 -9.43 8.49
C ARG A 169 -5.77 -9.09 9.64
N ALA A 170 -6.10 -9.48 10.86
CA ALA A 170 -5.23 -9.27 12.02
C ALA A 170 -3.89 -10.03 11.89
N GLN A 171 -3.91 -11.26 11.37
CA GLN A 171 -2.70 -12.05 11.14
C GLN A 171 -1.83 -11.48 10.01
N LEU A 172 -2.45 -11.00 8.91
CA LEU A 172 -1.73 -10.30 7.84
C LEU A 172 -1.09 -9.01 8.35
N LEU A 173 -1.82 -8.21 9.14
CA LEU A 173 -1.27 -7.02 9.79
C LEU A 173 -0.05 -7.39 10.64
N GLN A 174 -0.15 -8.43 11.46
CA GLN A 174 0.95 -8.90 12.31
C GLN A 174 2.18 -9.30 11.48
N GLN A 175 2.00 -10.15 10.47
CA GLN A 175 3.07 -10.69 9.63
C GLN A 175 3.78 -9.60 8.84
N PHE A 176 3.03 -8.74 8.14
CA PHE A 176 3.61 -7.67 7.31
C PHE A 176 4.23 -6.55 8.14
N SER A 177 3.68 -6.24 9.32
CA SER A 177 4.33 -5.29 10.24
C SER A 177 5.64 -5.86 10.80
N GLY A 178 5.71 -7.18 11.01
CA GLY A 178 6.96 -7.87 11.34
C GLY A 178 8.04 -7.70 10.27
N ILE A 179 7.67 -7.68 8.98
CA ILE A 179 8.61 -7.36 7.89
C ILE A 179 9.15 -5.95 8.06
N LEU A 180 8.28 -4.95 8.27
CA LEU A 180 8.68 -3.55 8.45
C LEU A 180 9.58 -3.32 9.67
N ALA A 181 9.50 -4.17 10.69
CA ALA A 181 10.39 -4.10 11.84
C ALA A 181 11.80 -4.67 11.57
N SER A 182 11.95 -5.54 10.58
CA SER A 182 13.23 -6.20 10.26
C SER A 182 14.19 -5.25 9.54
N PRO A 183 15.49 -5.13 9.90
CA PRO A 183 16.41 -4.24 9.20
C PRO A 183 16.73 -4.68 7.76
N LEU A 184 16.43 -5.93 7.38
CA LEU A 184 16.85 -6.52 6.11
C LEU A 184 16.07 -6.00 4.87
N HIS A 185 14.84 -5.49 5.05
CA HIS A 185 14.05 -4.92 3.94
C HIS A 185 14.33 -3.42 3.71
N ALA A 186 15.14 -2.79 4.58
CA ALA A 186 15.29 -1.34 4.62
C ALA A 186 15.89 -0.73 3.33
N GLY A 187 16.56 -1.55 2.50
CA GLY A 187 17.06 -1.18 1.17
C GLY A 187 16.07 -1.33 0.01
N HIS A 188 14.81 -1.72 0.26
CA HIS A 188 13.79 -1.93 -0.77
C HIS A 188 12.63 -0.92 -0.61
N PRO A 189 12.76 0.31 -1.16
CA PRO A 189 11.74 1.35 -0.99
C PRO A 189 10.38 0.98 -1.57
N GLN A 190 10.34 0.31 -2.73
CA GLN A 190 9.09 -0.15 -3.34
C GLN A 190 8.35 -1.17 -2.46
N LEU A 191 9.07 -2.12 -1.87
CA LEU A 191 8.48 -3.09 -0.94
C LEU A 191 7.95 -2.37 0.31
N HIS A 192 8.75 -1.48 0.90
CA HIS A 192 8.35 -0.71 2.07
C HIS A 192 7.03 0.05 1.82
N CYS A 193 6.92 0.72 0.66
CA CYS A 193 5.72 1.47 0.30
C CYS A 193 4.50 0.56 0.04
N ALA A 194 4.71 -0.56 -0.65
CA ALA A 194 3.65 -1.55 -0.88
C ALA A 194 3.10 -2.13 0.43
N ILE A 195 3.98 -2.49 1.37
CA ILE A 195 3.56 -3.00 2.67
C ILE A 195 2.85 -1.90 3.48
N GLN A 196 3.39 -0.69 3.52
CA GLN A 196 2.75 0.42 4.20
C GLN A 196 1.36 0.74 3.61
N ASN A 197 1.16 0.60 2.30
CA ASN A 197 -0.15 0.77 1.65
C ASN A 197 -1.09 -0.36 2.02
N LEU A 198 -0.60 -1.60 2.05
CA LEU A 198 -1.36 -2.75 2.50
C LEU A 198 -1.84 -2.56 3.95
N LEU A 199 -0.95 -2.19 4.87
CA LEU A 199 -1.31 -2.02 6.28
C LEU A 199 -2.41 -0.96 6.45
N LEU A 200 -2.29 0.19 5.79
CA LEU A 200 -3.33 1.22 5.82
C LEU A 200 -4.66 0.71 5.26
N ASN A 201 -4.64 0.00 4.12
CA ASN A 201 -5.86 -0.56 3.53
C ASN A 201 -6.51 -1.61 4.43
N LEU A 202 -5.72 -2.52 5.03
CA LEU A 202 -6.24 -3.51 5.97
C LEU A 202 -6.88 -2.82 7.19
N ILE A 203 -6.24 -1.78 7.74
CA ILE A 203 -6.80 -1.02 8.88
C ILE A 203 -8.12 -0.32 8.50
N LEU A 204 -8.15 0.37 7.36
CA LEU A 204 -9.35 1.09 6.91
C LEU A 204 -10.52 0.17 6.53
N GLN A 205 -10.24 -1.09 6.19
CA GLN A 205 -11.24 -2.08 5.82
C GLN A 205 -11.86 -2.85 7.00
N PHE A 206 -11.44 -2.60 8.25
CA PHE A 206 -12.15 -3.22 9.37
C PHE A 206 -13.59 -2.69 9.45
N ASN A 207 -14.55 -3.61 9.62
CA ASN A 207 -15.92 -3.24 9.93
C ASN A 207 -15.99 -2.63 11.35
N CYS A 208 -16.81 -1.61 11.56
CA CYS A 208 -16.99 -0.96 12.86
C CYS A 208 -17.44 -1.96 13.95
N THR A 209 -18.33 -2.91 13.62
CA THR A 209 -18.76 -3.95 14.56
C THR A 209 -17.63 -4.91 14.94
N ASP A 210 -16.73 -5.20 14.00
CA ASP A 210 -15.58 -6.07 14.23
C ASP A 210 -14.50 -5.35 15.05
N LEU A 211 -14.27 -4.06 14.79
CA LEU A 211 -13.39 -3.22 15.62
C LEU A 211 -13.86 -3.21 17.07
N TYR A 212 -15.16 -3.00 17.29
CA TYR A 212 -15.70 -2.94 18.65
C TYR A 212 -15.59 -4.29 19.39
N ASN A 213 -15.93 -5.41 18.72
CA ASN A 213 -16.06 -6.72 19.38
C ASN A 213 -14.78 -7.58 19.37
N GLN A 214 -13.96 -7.49 18.33
CA GLN A 214 -12.84 -8.40 18.11
C GLN A 214 -11.49 -7.78 18.48
N VAL A 215 -11.29 -6.49 18.23
CA VAL A 215 -10.01 -5.82 18.51
C VAL A 215 -9.57 -5.91 19.98
N PRO A 216 -10.44 -5.81 20.99
CA PRO A 216 -10.01 -5.98 22.39
C PRO A 216 -9.32 -7.33 22.60
N LYS A 217 -9.90 -8.41 22.07
CA LYS A 217 -9.32 -9.77 22.13
C LYS A 217 -8.01 -9.87 21.36
N LEU A 218 -7.89 -9.17 20.24
CA LEU A 218 -6.68 -9.14 19.42
C LEU A 218 -5.55 -8.33 20.07
N ILE A 219 -5.89 -7.31 20.85
CA ILE A 219 -4.94 -6.54 21.68
C ILE A 219 -4.48 -7.40 22.87
N ASP A 220 -5.41 -8.03 23.60
CA ASP A 220 -5.10 -8.89 24.75
C ASP A 220 -4.20 -10.08 24.38
N SER A 221 -4.46 -10.67 23.21
CA SER A 221 -3.63 -11.76 22.65
C SER A 221 -2.30 -11.26 22.05
N LYS A 222 -2.03 -9.95 22.10
CA LYS A 222 -0.84 -9.28 21.53
C LYS A 222 -0.67 -9.45 20.02
N MET A 223 -1.70 -9.92 19.31
CA MET A 223 -1.64 -10.16 17.87
C MET A 223 -1.39 -8.86 17.09
N LEU A 224 -1.95 -7.74 17.56
CA LEU A 224 -1.77 -6.43 16.92
C LEU A 224 -0.54 -5.67 17.44
N GLN A 225 0.21 -6.20 18.41
CA GLN A 225 1.30 -5.46 19.05
C GLN A 225 2.41 -5.09 18.06
N SER A 226 2.71 -5.94 17.08
CA SER A 226 3.73 -5.66 16.06
C SER A 226 3.30 -4.61 15.04
N VAL A 227 1.99 -4.33 14.93
CA VAL A 227 1.42 -3.31 14.03
C VAL A 227 1.75 -1.92 14.51
N PHE A 228 1.73 -1.73 15.84
CA PHE A 228 1.98 -0.45 16.46
C PHE A 228 3.48 -0.27 16.66
N THR A 229 4.06 0.70 15.97
CA THR A 229 5.50 0.95 16.00
C THR A 229 5.78 2.37 16.45
N LYS A 230 7.00 2.59 16.97
CA LYS A 230 7.52 3.94 17.25
C LYS A 230 7.86 4.72 15.97
N GLU A 231 7.99 4.01 14.86
CA GLU A 231 8.47 4.55 13.58
C GLU A 231 7.35 5.18 12.75
N SER A 232 6.11 4.67 12.85
CA SER A 232 4.94 5.21 12.15
C SER A 232 3.88 5.74 13.10
N GLU A 233 3.85 7.07 13.24
CA GLU A 233 2.77 7.79 13.93
C GLU A 233 1.46 7.67 13.13
N GLU A 234 1.56 7.61 11.80
CA GLU A 234 0.44 7.65 10.87
C GLU A 234 -0.44 6.41 10.99
N ILE A 235 0.16 5.21 11.01
CA ILE A 235 -0.56 3.95 11.22
C ILE A 235 -1.28 3.97 12.57
N ASN A 236 -0.59 4.39 13.63
CA ASN A 236 -1.15 4.47 14.97
C ASN A 236 -2.37 5.42 15.02
N LYS A 237 -2.23 6.61 14.42
CA LYS A 237 -3.29 7.61 14.33
C LYS A 237 -4.49 7.14 13.52
N VAL A 238 -4.27 6.55 12.34
CA VAL A 238 -5.35 6.02 11.50
C VAL A 238 -6.09 4.90 12.22
N PHE A 239 -5.39 4.05 12.96
CA PHE A 239 -6.03 3.01 13.77
C PHE A 239 -6.90 3.60 14.90
N ILE A 240 -6.41 4.64 15.58
CA ILE A 240 -7.19 5.39 16.59
C ILE A 240 -8.46 6.00 15.96
N LEU A 241 -8.37 6.60 14.77
CA LEU A 241 -9.53 7.14 14.07
C LEU A 241 -10.54 6.04 13.68
N CYS A 242 -10.05 4.85 13.31
CA CYS A 242 -10.93 3.70 13.04
C CYS A 242 -11.65 3.22 14.30
N ILE A 243 -10.97 3.18 15.45
CA ILE A 243 -11.59 2.89 16.75
C ILE A 243 -12.61 3.98 17.11
N ALA A 244 -12.26 5.25 16.99
CA ALA A 244 -13.18 6.36 17.27
C ALA A 244 -14.47 6.23 16.45
N ARG A 245 -14.33 5.98 15.14
CA ARG A 245 -15.47 5.72 14.25
C ARG A 245 -16.27 4.49 14.69
N SER A 246 -15.64 3.42 15.17
CA SER A 246 -16.36 2.22 15.58
C SER A 246 -17.26 2.47 16.79
N PHE A 247 -16.80 3.25 17.77
CA PHE A 247 -17.62 3.69 18.91
C PHE A 247 -18.81 4.55 18.47
N ILE A 248 -18.60 5.48 17.54
CA ILE A 248 -19.65 6.35 17.00
C ILE A 248 -20.73 5.51 16.30
N VAL A 249 -20.32 4.66 15.35
CA VAL A 249 -21.25 3.85 14.54
C VAL A 249 -22.00 2.83 15.40
N THR A 250 -21.40 2.34 16.48
CA THR A 250 -22.04 1.39 17.40
C THR A 250 -22.82 2.06 18.53
N GLY A 251 -22.85 3.39 18.61
CA GLY A 251 -23.59 4.16 19.63
C GLY A 251 -23.01 4.04 21.05
N SER A 252 -21.70 3.77 21.18
CA SER A 252 -21.01 3.55 22.47
C SER A 252 -20.12 4.74 22.88
N GLU A 253 -20.53 5.96 22.56
CA GLU A 253 -19.69 7.17 22.67
C GLU A 253 -19.53 7.75 24.08
N SER A 254 -20.44 7.41 25.00
CA SER A 254 -20.65 8.15 26.26
C SER A 254 -19.95 7.56 27.47
N MET A 255 -19.52 6.29 27.41
CA MET A 255 -18.94 5.60 28.57
C MET A 255 -17.48 5.26 28.31
N PRO A 256 -16.56 5.55 29.26
CA PRO A 256 -15.17 5.12 29.17
C PRO A 256 -15.08 3.60 29.05
N VAL A 257 -14.29 3.14 28.09
CA VAL A 257 -14.06 1.72 27.90
C VAL A 257 -12.61 1.38 28.29
N PRO A 258 -12.39 0.59 29.37
CA PRO A 258 -11.05 0.40 29.96
C PRO A 258 -9.97 -0.04 28.98
N TRP A 259 -10.26 -1.04 28.14
CA TRP A 259 -9.30 -1.53 27.14
C TRP A 259 -8.87 -0.42 26.17
N CYS A 260 -9.78 0.51 25.83
CA CYS A 260 -9.51 1.61 24.92
C CYS A 260 -8.59 2.63 25.58
N THR A 261 -8.83 2.98 26.85
CA THR A 261 -7.95 3.87 27.60
C THR A 261 -6.54 3.28 27.79
N GLU A 262 -6.43 1.98 28.09
CA GLU A 262 -5.13 1.29 28.18
C GLU A 262 -4.41 1.26 26.82
N PHE A 263 -5.17 1.01 25.75
CA PHE A 263 -4.66 1.07 24.38
C PHE A 263 -4.12 2.46 24.02
N LEU A 264 -4.87 3.53 24.32
CA LEU A 264 -4.42 4.91 24.07
C LEU A 264 -3.14 5.22 24.85
N SER A 265 -3.05 4.81 26.12
CA SER A 265 -1.81 4.92 26.92
C SER A 265 -0.65 4.17 26.28
N TYR A 266 -0.86 2.94 25.80
CA TYR A 266 0.17 2.16 25.12
C TYR A 266 0.66 2.83 23.83
N ILE A 267 -0.25 3.29 22.97
CA ILE A 267 0.13 3.99 21.73
C ILE A 267 0.90 5.27 22.03
N MET A 268 0.50 6.02 23.06
CA MET A 268 1.20 7.24 23.47
C MET A 268 2.62 7.00 23.98
N GLN A 269 2.92 5.81 24.50
CA GLN A 269 4.30 5.39 24.82
C GLN A 269 5.13 5.07 23.57
N LEU A 270 4.48 4.67 22.47
CA LEU A 270 5.16 4.37 21.21
C LEU A 270 5.41 5.64 20.39
N THR A 271 4.35 6.41 20.16
CA THR A 271 4.36 7.64 19.37
C THR A 271 3.57 8.70 20.12
N GLN A 272 4.28 9.66 20.71
CA GLN A 272 3.65 10.85 21.29
C GLN A 272 2.99 11.67 20.18
N HIS A 273 1.68 11.86 20.27
CA HIS A 273 0.91 12.60 19.27
C HIS A 273 -0.31 13.32 19.86
N ALA A 274 -0.68 14.46 19.26
CA ALA A 274 -1.88 15.20 19.60
C ALA A 274 -2.87 15.25 18.43
N TRP A 275 -4.08 15.71 18.74
CA TRP A 275 -5.19 15.98 17.82
C TRP A 275 -5.60 17.45 17.95
N SER A 276 -6.11 18.04 16.86
CA SER A 276 -6.67 19.40 16.92
C SER A 276 -7.95 19.43 17.75
N ALA A 277 -8.31 20.61 18.29
CA ALA A 277 -9.59 20.80 18.96
C ALA A 277 -10.79 20.33 18.11
N SER A 278 -10.81 20.70 16.83
CA SER A 278 -11.85 20.30 15.87
C SER A 278 -11.95 18.78 15.66
N THR A 279 -10.81 18.07 15.67
CA THR A 279 -10.82 16.60 15.57
C THR A 279 -11.38 15.99 16.85
N LEU A 280 -10.97 16.51 18.01
CA LEU A 280 -11.43 16.02 19.32
C LEU A 280 -12.94 16.22 19.52
N GLU A 281 -13.53 17.27 18.94
CA GLU A 281 -14.99 17.50 18.95
C GLU A 281 -15.78 16.41 18.22
N THR A 282 -15.16 15.76 17.23
CA THR A 282 -15.78 14.67 16.46
C THR A 282 -15.48 13.28 17.02
N MET A 283 -14.61 13.17 18.02
CA MET A 283 -14.27 11.90 18.66
C MET A 283 -15.29 11.52 19.75
N PRO A 284 -15.40 10.23 20.11
CA PRO A 284 -16.13 9.81 21.30
C PRO A 284 -15.69 10.59 22.53
N THR A 285 -16.66 11.04 23.33
CA THR A 285 -16.45 11.98 24.46
C THR A 285 -15.35 11.51 25.41
N PHE A 286 -15.35 10.25 25.80
CA PHE A 286 -14.34 9.69 26.71
C PHE A 286 -12.92 9.68 26.11
N MET A 287 -12.79 9.50 24.79
CA MET A 287 -11.49 9.57 24.10
C MET A 287 -11.00 11.01 24.04
N ALA A 288 -11.89 11.94 23.72
CA ALA A 288 -11.58 13.37 23.67
C ALA A 288 -11.12 13.89 25.04
N ASP A 289 -11.84 13.53 26.11
CA ASP A 289 -11.48 13.89 27.48
C ASP A 289 -10.15 13.26 27.92
N TRP A 290 -9.88 12.03 27.50
CA TRP A 290 -8.59 11.38 27.74
C TRP A 290 -7.43 12.16 27.10
N TYR A 291 -7.56 12.58 25.84
CA TYR A 291 -6.52 13.38 25.17
C TYR A 291 -6.35 14.76 25.78
N ARG A 292 -7.44 15.42 26.21
CA ARG A 292 -7.37 16.70 26.92
C ARG A 292 -6.63 16.58 28.25
N ALA A 293 -6.77 15.46 28.94
CA ALA A 293 -6.05 15.17 30.19
C ALA A 293 -4.56 14.84 29.98
N HIS A 294 -4.14 14.50 28.76
CA HIS A 294 -2.76 14.11 28.42
C HIS A 294 -2.17 14.98 27.29
N PRO A 295 -2.03 16.30 27.51
CA PRO A 295 -1.49 17.20 26.49
C PRO A 295 -0.01 16.92 26.20
N ILE A 296 0.41 17.14 24.95
CA ILE A 296 1.80 16.97 24.52
C ILE A 296 2.39 18.33 24.17
N ASN A 297 3.64 18.54 24.58
CA ASN A 297 4.39 19.74 24.21
C ASN A 297 4.72 19.76 22.71
N ASP A 298 4.73 20.95 22.12
CA ASP A 298 5.16 21.13 20.73
C ASP A 298 6.66 20.80 20.56
N VAL A 299 6.96 19.54 20.24
CA VAL A 299 8.32 18.99 20.04
C VAL A 299 9.04 19.66 18.87
N TYR A 300 8.33 20.29 17.96
CA TYR A 300 8.90 20.79 16.71
C TYR A 300 9.13 22.30 16.71
N ARG A 301 8.89 23.01 17.82
CA ARG A 301 8.97 24.47 17.92
C ARG A 301 10.18 25.08 17.20
N ASP A 302 11.33 24.41 17.26
CA ASP A 302 12.62 24.88 16.71
C ASP A 302 12.97 24.31 15.32
N ILE A 303 12.03 23.66 14.61
CA ILE A 303 12.31 23.01 13.31
C ILE A 303 12.85 24.00 12.27
N ARG A 304 12.33 25.24 12.26
CA ARG A 304 12.74 26.27 11.30
C ARG A 304 14.21 26.64 11.49
N ALA A 305 14.60 26.93 12.73
CA ALA A 305 15.99 27.25 13.08
C ALA A 305 16.93 26.09 12.69
N ARG A 306 16.55 24.84 12.97
CA ARG A 306 17.34 23.67 12.58
C ARG A 306 17.51 23.53 11.07
N VAL A 307 16.43 23.73 10.31
CA VAL A 307 16.48 23.68 8.83
C VAL A 307 17.31 24.83 8.28
N ASP A 308 17.18 26.04 8.83
CA ASP A 308 17.98 27.20 8.42
C ASP A 308 19.46 27.02 8.70
N ASP A 309 19.82 26.41 9.83
CA ASP A 309 21.21 26.11 10.18
C ASP A 309 21.80 25.03 9.27
N ASP A 310 21.07 23.95 9.01
CA ASP A 310 21.51 22.91 8.08
C ASP A 310 21.59 23.42 6.63
N TYR A 311 20.67 24.30 6.23
CA TYR A 311 20.74 25.00 4.95
C TYR A 311 21.99 25.86 4.84
N LYS A 312 22.27 26.70 5.85
CA LYS A 312 23.48 27.54 5.89
C LYS A 312 24.75 26.71 5.90
N LYS A 313 24.80 25.59 6.62
CA LYS A 313 25.96 24.68 6.59
C LYS A 313 26.23 24.14 5.19
N LEU A 314 25.17 23.84 4.43
CA LEU A 314 25.28 23.37 3.05
C LEU A 314 25.72 24.48 2.08
N THR A 315 25.22 25.72 2.24
CA THR A 315 25.47 26.82 1.30
C THR A 315 26.69 27.69 1.62
N ASN A 316 27.01 27.91 2.91
CA ASN A 316 28.08 28.81 3.36
C ASN A 316 29.43 28.12 3.51
N SER A 317 29.52 26.80 3.30
CA SER A 317 30.80 26.08 3.25
C SER A 317 31.55 26.44 1.97
N ALA A 318 32.09 27.66 1.94
CA ALA A 318 33.13 28.06 1.02
C ALA A 318 34.37 27.18 1.29
N SER A 319 34.80 26.46 0.27
CA SER A 319 35.82 25.38 0.27
C SER A 319 35.33 24.05 0.87
N LEU A 320 35.12 23.08 -0.03
CA LEU A 320 35.08 21.63 0.22
C LEU A 320 34.76 21.20 1.66
N ALA A 321 33.53 21.46 2.13
CA ALA A 321 32.94 20.50 3.06
C ALA A 321 32.97 19.17 2.31
N ASN A 322 33.78 18.24 2.81
CA ASN A 322 34.02 16.96 2.17
C ASN A 322 32.62 16.40 1.83
N GLU A 323 32.30 16.13 0.56
CA GLU A 323 30.94 15.71 0.18
C GLU A 323 30.46 14.54 1.05
N GLN A 324 31.41 13.71 1.48
CA GLN A 324 31.26 12.63 2.46
C GLN A 324 30.77 13.09 3.85
N GLU A 325 31.21 14.23 4.36
CA GLU A 325 30.73 14.80 5.63
C GLU A 325 29.29 15.29 5.53
N ILE A 326 28.92 15.91 4.41
CA ILE A 326 27.54 16.31 4.13
C ILE A 326 26.65 15.07 4.06
N VAL A 327 27.06 14.07 3.26
CA VAL A 327 26.37 12.79 3.16
C VAL A 327 26.23 12.14 4.53
N LYS A 328 27.31 12.11 5.33
CA LYS A 328 27.30 11.55 6.69
C LYS A 328 26.38 12.32 7.63
N HIS A 329 26.31 13.65 7.55
CA HIS A 329 25.44 14.49 8.42
C HIS A 329 23.96 14.27 8.13
N PHE A 330 23.57 14.24 6.86
CA PHE A 330 22.17 14.08 6.46
C PHE A 330 21.69 12.62 6.46
N SER A 331 22.60 11.64 6.48
CA SER A 331 22.27 10.21 6.58
C SER A 331 22.14 9.70 8.02
N GLN A 332 22.35 10.54 9.03
CA GLN A 332 22.20 10.13 10.44
C GLN A 332 20.73 9.95 10.79
N SER A 333 20.39 8.89 11.53
CA SER A 333 19.00 8.57 11.89
C SER A 333 18.31 9.63 12.77
N ASN A 334 19.08 10.45 13.49
CA ASN A 334 18.57 11.55 14.31
C ASN A 334 18.31 12.83 13.48
N ASN A 335 18.89 12.94 12.29
CA ASN A 335 18.72 14.10 11.43
C ASN A 335 17.63 13.84 10.39
N THR A 336 16.50 14.53 10.55
CA THR A 336 15.34 14.39 9.65
C THR A 336 15.14 15.59 8.71
N THR A 337 16.06 16.57 8.69
CA THR A 337 15.88 17.85 7.97
C THR A 337 16.17 17.76 6.47
N CYS A 338 16.74 16.66 5.97
CA CYS A 338 17.17 16.49 4.58
C CYS A 338 16.13 16.93 3.55
N LEU A 339 14.88 16.45 3.65
CA LEU A 339 13.80 16.83 2.73
C LEU A 339 13.41 18.32 2.84
N CYS A 340 13.54 18.93 4.02
CA CYS A 340 13.24 20.35 4.21
C CYS A 340 14.30 21.23 3.53
N VAL A 341 15.57 20.85 3.66
CA VAL A 341 16.68 21.53 2.97
C VAL A 341 16.53 21.38 1.45
N PHE A 342 16.17 20.18 0.96
CA PHE A 342 15.88 19.97 -0.45
C PHE A 342 14.72 20.85 -0.94
N LEU A 343 13.62 20.93 -0.19
CA LEU A 343 12.50 21.81 -0.50
C LEU A 343 12.96 23.27 -0.60
N LYS A 344 13.75 23.75 0.36
CA LYS A 344 14.26 25.12 0.37
C LYS A 344 15.14 25.42 -0.84
N LEU A 345 16.04 24.51 -1.21
CA LEU A 345 16.84 24.61 -2.43
C LEU A 345 15.97 24.62 -3.69
N THR A 346 14.90 23.82 -3.72
CA THR A 346 13.94 23.76 -4.83
C THR A 346 13.19 25.08 -4.99
N ILE A 347 12.82 25.72 -3.88
CA ILE A 347 12.18 27.05 -3.84
C ILE A 347 13.14 28.15 -4.32
N GLU A 348 14.44 28.01 -4.07
CA GLU A 348 15.47 29.02 -4.44
C GLU A 348 16.08 28.79 -5.84
N ASP A 349 15.81 27.64 -6.49
CA ASP A 349 16.10 27.19 -7.87
C ASP A 349 17.57 27.18 -8.32
N ARG A 350 18.37 28.19 -7.97
CA ARG A 350 19.78 28.33 -8.36
C ARG A 350 20.78 27.43 -7.61
N PRO A 351 20.62 27.11 -6.31
CA PRO A 351 21.62 26.28 -5.61
C PRO A 351 21.42 24.78 -5.85
N LEU A 352 20.21 24.30 -6.16
CA LEU A 352 19.91 22.85 -6.21
C LEU A 352 20.78 22.07 -7.22
N ARG A 353 21.06 22.66 -8.38
CA ARG A 353 21.86 21.99 -9.44
C ARG A 353 23.25 21.61 -8.97
N SER A 354 23.85 22.38 -8.07
CA SER A 354 25.18 22.14 -7.53
C SER A 354 25.23 20.98 -6.53
N TYR A 355 24.10 20.59 -5.94
CA TYR A 355 24.03 19.58 -4.87
C TYR A 355 23.29 18.30 -5.26
N ILE A 356 22.82 18.18 -6.51
CA ILE A 356 21.95 17.07 -6.92
C ILE A 356 22.61 15.69 -6.73
N ASN A 357 23.91 15.57 -7.03
CA ASN A 357 24.67 14.34 -6.84
C ASN A 357 24.87 14.00 -5.35
N THR A 358 25.10 15.01 -4.53
CA THR A 358 25.23 14.84 -3.07
C THR A 358 23.92 14.37 -2.46
N PHE A 359 22.78 14.93 -2.87
CA PHE A 359 21.46 14.46 -2.45
C PHE A 359 21.16 13.05 -2.96
N TYR A 360 21.58 12.69 -4.17
CA TYR A 360 21.47 11.33 -4.66
C TYR A 360 22.20 10.32 -3.75
N GLU A 361 23.44 10.62 -3.34
CA GLU A 361 24.18 9.75 -2.41
C GLU A 361 23.59 9.79 -0.98
N ILE A 362 23.03 10.91 -0.51
CA ILE A 362 22.26 10.95 0.75
C ILE A 362 21.06 10.00 0.66
N PHE A 363 20.21 10.13 -0.35
CA PHE A 363 19.00 9.31 -0.48
C PHE A 363 19.29 7.83 -0.68
N LYS A 364 20.41 7.50 -1.32
CA LYS A 364 20.90 6.12 -1.46
C LYS A 364 21.34 5.51 -0.12
N ASN A 365 21.85 6.32 0.80
CA ASN A 365 22.27 5.88 2.14
C ASN A 365 21.15 5.94 3.18
N LEU A 366 20.08 6.69 2.91
CA LEU A 366 18.89 6.71 3.75
C LEU A 366 18.11 5.41 3.61
N LEU A 367 17.83 4.77 4.74
CA LEU A 367 17.01 3.57 4.79
C LEU A 367 15.53 3.92 4.54
N SER A 368 14.79 3.05 3.87
CA SER A 368 13.36 3.28 3.55
C SER A 368 12.52 3.55 4.80
N ARG A 369 12.84 2.90 5.94
CA ARG A 369 12.16 3.12 7.23
C ARG A 369 12.43 4.49 7.85
N SER A 370 13.62 5.08 7.66
CA SER A 370 13.93 6.41 8.22
C SER A 370 13.21 7.53 7.46
N MET A 371 12.75 7.27 6.24
CA MET A 371 12.04 8.26 5.43
C MET A 371 10.78 8.78 6.10
N ASN A 372 10.03 7.96 6.87
CA ASN A 372 8.85 8.42 7.60
C ASN A 372 9.19 9.59 8.55
N GLY A 373 10.36 9.55 9.21
CA GLY A 373 10.84 10.67 10.03
C GLY A 373 11.05 11.94 9.21
N HIS A 374 11.66 11.82 8.02
CA HIS A 374 11.85 12.95 7.12
C HIS A 374 10.54 13.53 6.59
N TYR A 375 9.56 12.69 6.22
CA TYR A 375 8.24 13.18 5.79
C TYR A 375 7.51 13.93 6.91
N ARG A 376 7.59 13.44 8.15
CA ARG A 376 7.00 14.13 9.31
C ARG A 376 7.63 15.49 9.55
N THR A 377 8.96 15.57 9.52
CA THR A 377 9.71 16.83 9.65
C THR A 377 9.43 17.77 8.48
N LEU A 378 9.30 17.27 7.25
CA LEU A 378 8.91 18.05 6.09
C LEU A 378 7.51 18.67 6.24
N ALA A 379 6.52 17.87 6.63
CA ALA A 379 5.15 18.35 6.86
C ALA A 379 5.09 19.44 7.93
N GLU A 380 5.76 19.21 9.08
CA GLU A 380 5.91 20.17 10.16
C GLU A 380 6.58 21.48 9.70
N TYR A 381 7.64 21.39 8.91
CA TYR A 381 8.36 22.54 8.40
C TYR A 381 7.49 23.36 7.43
N ILE A 382 6.83 22.71 6.46
CA ILE A 382 5.91 23.36 5.52
C ILE A 382 4.81 24.10 6.26
N LEU A 383 4.18 23.46 7.25
CA LEU A 383 3.11 24.06 8.04
C LEU A 383 3.59 25.27 8.85
N ARG A 384 4.78 25.19 9.44
CA ARG A 384 5.36 26.35 10.15
C ARG A 384 5.66 27.51 9.21
N GLU A 385 6.29 27.25 8.06
CA GLU A 385 6.58 28.31 7.09
C GLU A 385 5.31 28.99 6.61
N ILE A 386 4.27 28.21 6.30
CA ILE A 386 2.98 28.77 5.85
C ILE A 386 2.29 29.57 6.96
N THR A 387 2.29 29.08 8.20
CA THR A 387 1.58 29.71 9.32
C THR A 387 2.27 30.96 9.87
N LEU A 388 3.59 31.10 9.69
CA LEU A 388 4.35 32.28 10.13
C LEU A 388 4.27 33.46 9.15
N GLN A 389 3.89 33.23 7.89
CA GLN A 389 3.79 34.29 6.90
C GLN A 389 2.56 35.18 7.15
N GLN A 390 2.79 36.39 7.64
CA GLN A 390 1.74 37.34 8.02
C GLN A 390 0.82 37.76 6.85
N ASN A 391 1.31 37.70 5.61
CA ASN A 391 0.57 38.19 4.43
C ASN A 391 -0.05 37.08 3.56
N HIS A 392 0.08 35.80 3.93
CA HIS A 392 -0.44 34.61 3.22
C HIS A 392 -0.65 34.80 1.71
N SER A 393 0.35 35.34 1.01
CA SER A 393 0.15 35.74 -0.37
C SER A 393 -0.08 34.47 -1.20
N GLN A 394 -1.04 34.55 -2.13
CA GLN A 394 -1.32 33.46 -3.06
C GLN A 394 -0.04 32.97 -3.76
N THR A 395 0.85 33.90 -4.11
CA THR A 395 2.15 33.62 -4.71
C THR A 395 3.09 32.80 -3.82
N PHE A 396 3.08 33.03 -2.51
CA PHE A 396 3.89 32.28 -1.55
C PHE A 396 3.39 30.83 -1.45
N MET A 397 2.09 30.66 -1.26
CA MET A 397 1.46 29.33 -1.16
C MET A 397 1.67 28.51 -2.43
N GLN A 398 1.49 29.14 -3.60
CA GLN A 398 1.71 28.52 -4.89
C GLN A 398 3.17 28.08 -5.05
N LYS A 399 4.15 28.90 -4.63
CA LYS A 399 5.56 28.55 -4.71
C LYS A 399 5.91 27.29 -3.90
N TYR A 400 5.35 27.14 -2.69
CA TYR A 400 5.54 25.93 -1.89
C TYR A 400 4.86 24.71 -2.52
N ALA A 401 3.63 24.88 -3.00
CA ALA A 401 2.89 23.82 -3.69
C ALA A 401 3.65 23.32 -4.93
N ASP A 402 4.11 24.23 -5.79
CA ASP A 402 4.85 23.91 -7.01
C ASP A 402 6.18 23.20 -6.68
N ALA A 403 6.89 23.64 -5.64
CA ALA A 403 8.13 22.99 -5.21
C ALA A 403 7.89 21.57 -4.69
N VAL A 404 6.83 21.33 -3.90
CA VAL A 404 6.44 20.00 -3.44
C VAL A 404 6.06 19.10 -4.62
N VAL A 405 5.27 19.62 -5.58
CA VAL A 405 4.91 18.89 -6.80
C VAL A 405 6.14 18.55 -7.63
N LEU A 406 7.12 19.45 -7.71
CA LEU A 406 8.37 19.21 -8.43
C LEU A 406 9.21 18.11 -7.75
N MET A 407 9.29 18.12 -6.42
CA MET A 407 9.93 17.05 -5.64
C MET A 407 9.28 15.69 -5.87
N ALA A 408 7.96 15.66 -6.03
CA ALA A 408 7.20 14.43 -6.26
C ALA A 408 7.32 13.92 -7.70
N THR A 409 7.13 14.78 -8.69
CA THR A 409 6.95 14.38 -10.10
C THR A 409 8.25 14.40 -10.91
N ARG A 410 9.10 15.41 -10.72
CA ARG A 410 10.34 15.56 -11.49
C ARG A 410 11.51 14.87 -10.84
N TYR A 411 11.64 15.02 -9.52
CA TYR A 411 12.77 14.44 -8.78
C TYR A 411 12.46 13.04 -8.22
N ASN A 412 11.19 12.64 -8.13
CA ASN A 412 10.76 11.34 -7.59
C ASN A 412 11.33 11.02 -6.19
N ILE A 413 11.53 12.07 -5.37
CA ILE A 413 12.11 11.94 -4.02
C ILE A 413 11.02 11.65 -3.00
N ILE A 414 9.84 12.23 -3.20
CA ILE A 414 8.70 12.12 -2.28
C ILE A 414 7.51 11.44 -2.95
N GLN A 415 6.82 10.63 -2.17
CA GLN A 415 5.50 10.11 -2.49
C GLN A 415 4.45 11.10 -2.00
N LEU A 416 3.66 11.61 -2.94
CA LEU A 416 2.72 12.70 -2.65
C LEU A 416 1.60 12.26 -1.71
N ASP A 417 1.03 11.07 -1.93
CA ASP A 417 0.02 10.45 -1.07
C ASP A 417 0.49 10.31 0.38
N ARG A 418 1.76 9.93 0.58
CA ARG A 418 2.37 9.82 1.92
C ARG A 418 2.53 11.16 2.60
N LEU A 419 3.04 12.16 1.91
CA LEU A 419 3.16 13.51 2.46
C LEU A 419 1.78 14.09 2.80
N LEU A 420 0.78 13.88 1.94
CA LEU A 420 -0.60 14.32 2.17
C LEU A 420 -1.20 13.66 3.40
N LEU A 421 -1.09 12.32 3.53
CA LEU A 421 -1.55 11.60 4.71
C LEU A 421 -0.97 12.22 6.00
N ILE A 422 0.33 12.50 6.01
CA ILE A 422 1.00 13.09 7.17
C ILE A 422 0.52 14.52 7.43
N LEU A 423 0.39 15.36 6.39
CA LEU A 423 -0.12 16.73 6.53
C LEU A 423 -1.53 16.77 7.13
N PHE A 424 -2.43 15.89 6.68
CA PHE A 424 -3.81 15.82 7.19
C PHE A 424 -3.92 15.25 8.62
N LEU A 425 -2.91 14.50 9.08
CA LEU A 425 -2.87 13.95 10.43
C LEU A 425 -2.22 14.89 11.47
N ARG A 426 -1.78 16.09 11.06
CA ARG A 426 -1.14 17.05 11.98
C ARG A 426 -2.19 17.82 12.80
N PRO A 427 -1.97 18.00 14.12
CA PRO A 427 -2.89 18.72 14.99
C PRO A 427 -2.77 20.23 14.75
N LEU A 428 -3.53 20.74 13.79
CA LEU A 428 -3.59 22.17 13.49
C LEU A 428 -4.79 22.80 14.19
N GLU A 429 -4.50 23.72 15.11
CA GLU A 429 -5.50 24.55 15.77
C GLU A 429 -6.05 25.63 14.82
N GLU A 430 -7.33 25.95 14.98
CA GLU A 430 -7.94 27.06 14.24
C GLU A 430 -7.27 28.40 14.62
N PRO A 431 -7.08 29.34 13.66
CA PRO A 431 -7.58 29.35 12.28
C PRO A 431 -6.61 28.70 11.26
N LYS A 432 -5.68 27.83 11.67
CA LYS A 432 -4.61 27.31 10.80
C LYS A 432 -5.01 26.09 9.96
N THR A 433 -6.10 25.41 10.32
CA THR A 433 -6.60 24.21 9.62
C THR A 433 -6.83 24.40 8.12
N PRO A 434 -7.40 25.54 7.64
CA PRO A 434 -7.59 25.78 6.21
C PRO A 434 -6.28 25.79 5.40
N TYR A 435 -5.11 26.07 6.01
CA TYR A 435 -3.86 26.16 5.26
C TYR A 435 -3.43 24.84 4.62
N VAL A 436 -3.73 23.69 5.24
CA VAL A 436 -3.49 22.37 4.61
C VAL A 436 -4.38 22.19 3.38
N HIS A 437 -5.66 22.53 3.50
CA HIS A 437 -6.62 22.44 2.40
C HIS A 437 -6.25 23.39 1.25
N ILE A 438 -5.82 24.61 1.58
CA ILE A 438 -5.36 25.60 0.60
C ILE A 438 -4.07 25.13 -0.09
N LEU A 439 -3.09 24.62 0.67
CA LEU A 439 -1.87 24.04 0.09
C LEU A 439 -2.21 22.88 -0.85
N PHE A 440 -3.09 21.97 -0.43
CA PHE A 440 -3.57 20.86 -1.25
C PHE A 440 -4.25 21.33 -2.53
N TYR A 441 -5.10 22.35 -2.43
CA TYR A 441 -5.73 22.98 -3.59
C TYR A 441 -4.69 23.52 -4.58
N PHE A 442 -3.66 24.23 -4.11
CA PHE A 442 -2.59 24.71 -5.00
C PHE A 442 -1.77 23.56 -5.62
N MET A 443 -1.50 22.50 -4.86
CA MET A 443 -0.79 21.33 -5.40
C MET A 443 -1.56 20.68 -6.55
N ILE A 444 -2.87 20.44 -6.37
CA ILE A 444 -3.73 19.87 -7.42
C ILE A 444 -3.75 20.77 -8.66
N ASN A 445 -3.85 22.08 -8.48
CA ASN A 445 -3.92 23.06 -9.56
C ASN A 445 -2.55 23.45 -10.15
N SER A 446 -1.45 22.88 -9.66
CA SER A 446 -0.15 23.04 -10.32
C SER A 446 -0.23 22.46 -11.74
N SER A 447 0.41 23.13 -12.71
CA SER A 447 0.30 22.71 -14.12
C SER A 447 0.72 21.25 -14.32
N THR A 448 1.81 20.84 -13.68
CA THR A 448 2.34 19.47 -13.78
C THR A 448 1.39 18.43 -13.19
N LEU A 449 0.89 18.65 -11.97
CA LEU A 449 0.01 17.65 -11.34
C LEU A 449 -1.39 17.64 -12.00
N SER A 450 -1.90 18.79 -12.40
CA SER A 450 -3.15 18.90 -13.17
C SER A 450 -3.09 18.14 -14.48
N GLU A 451 -1.96 18.18 -15.20
CA GLU A 451 -1.75 17.40 -16.42
C GLU A 451 -1.78 15.89 -16.12
N ILE A 452 -1.02 15.43 -15.12
CA ILE A 452 -1.01 14.02 -14.71
C ILE A 452 -2.41 13.54 -14.29
N ILE A 453 -3.13 14.34 -13.49
CA ILE A 453 -4.50 14.02 -13.05
C ILE A 453 -5.45 13.99 -14.25
N ARG A 454 -5.32 14.92 -15.20
CA ARG A 454 -6.16 14.98 -16.41
C ARG A 454 -5.91 13.76 -17.29
N ASP A 455 -4.66 13.37 -17.49
CA ASP A 455 -4.29 12.23 -18.31
C ASP A 455 -4.78 10.93 -17.66
N PHE A 456 -4.59 10.79 -16.34
CA PHE A 456 -5.21 9.70 -15.58
C PHE A 456 -6.73 9.71 -15.67
N SER A 457 -7.38 10.88 -15.56
CA SER A 457 -8.84 11.00 -15.66
C SER A 457 -9.36 10.57 -17.02
N ASN A 458 -8.63 10.89 -18.10
CA ASN A 458 -8.98 10.47 -19.45
C ASN A 458 -8.91 8.94 -19.60
N ILE A 459 -7.87 8.32 -19.05
CA ILE A 459 -7.74 6.85 -19.00
C ILE A 459 -8.84 6.27 -18.10
N ALA A 460 -9.03 6.79 -16.90
CA ALA A 460 -9.99 6.28 -15.91
C ALA A 460 -11.44 6.32 -16.39
N LYS A 461 -11.83 7.35 -17.17
CA LYS A 461 -13.16 7.41 -17.82
C LYS A 461 -13.41 6.24 -18.77
N SER A 462 -12.36 5.65 -19.32
CA SER A 462 -12.44 4.49 -20.20
C SER A 462 -12.31 3.14 -19.48
N ILE A 463 -12.02 3.15 -18.17
CA ILE A 463 -12.04 1.97 -17.30
C ILE A 463 -13.48 1.76 -16.78
N PRO A 464 -14.16 0.67 -17.16
CA PRO A 464 -15.43 0.28 -16.56
C PRO A 464 -15.29 0.01 -15.07
N CYS A 465 -16.34 0.29 -14.30
CA CYS A 465 -16.39 0.00 -12.86
C CYS A 465 -16.13 -1.50 -12.55
N ASP A 466 -16.55 -2.39 -13.46
CA ASP A 466 -16.40 -3.84 -13.31
C ASP A 466 -15.05 -4.32 -13.85
N ILE A 467 -13.94 -3.84 -13.28
CA ILE A 467 -12.56 -4.19 -13.70
C ILE A 467 -12.37 -5.71 -13.78
N TRP A 468 -13.02 -6.44 -12.87
CA TRP A 468 -12.98 -7.90 -12.78
C TRP A 468 -13.56 -8.60 -14.04
N SER A 469 -14.43 -7.92 -14.81
CA SER A 469 -15.00 -8.45 -16.06
C SER A 469 -14.07 -8.30 -17.28
N MET A 470 -12.99 -7.53 -17.15
CA MET A 470 -12.12 -7.17 -18.28
C MET A 470 -11.11 -8.27 -18.59
N LYS A 471 -10.92 -8.60 -19.87
CA LYS A 471 -9.90 -9.58 -20.29
C LYS A 471 -8.50 -8.99 -20.36
N ASN A 472 -8.36 -7.76 -20.84
CA ASN A 472 -7.08 -7.13 -21.20
C ASN A 472 -6.73 -5.93 -20.31
N PHE A 473 -7.11 -5.95 -19.02
CA PHE A 473 -6.86 -4.83 -18.10
C PHE A 473 -5.37 -4.45 -18.05
N HIS A 474 -4.49 -5.45 -18.00
CA HIS A 474 -3.05 -5.24 -17.89
C HIS A 474 -2.48 -4.48 -19.10
N GLU A 475 -2.78 -4.92 -20.32
CA GLU A 475 -2.25 -4.29 -21.53
C GLU A 475 -2.88 -2.92 -21.82
N LYS A 476 -4.22 -2.84 -21.73
CA LYS A 476 -4.98 -1.68 -22.19
C LYS A 476 -4.98 -0.52 -21.20
N PHE A 477 -4.86 -0.77 -19.90
CA PHE A 477 -4.99 0.30 -18.90
C PHE A 477 -3.77 0.41 -18.02
N HIS A 478 -3.29 -0.71 -17.47
CA HIS A 478 -2.15 -0.67 -16.56
C HIS A 478 -0.85 -0.29 -17.28
N CYS A 479 -0.51 -0.97 -18.38
CA CYS A 479 0.69 -0.66 -19.15
C CYS A 479 0.58 0.65 -19.93
N GLU A 480 -0.62 1.05 -20.37
CA GLU A 480 -0.83 2.35 -21.02
C GLU A 480 -0.65 3.50 -20.04
N TYR A 481 -1.14 3.37 -18.80
CA TYR A 481 -0.95 4.38 -17.75
C TYR A 481 0.51 4.57 -17.34
N HIS A 482 1.30 3.50 -17.35
CA HIS A 482 2.71 3.55 -16.93
C HIS A 482 3.69 3.92 -18.04
N LYS A 483 3.25 3.98 -19.30
CA LYS A 483 4.03 4.51 -20.43
C LYS A 483 3.90 6.02 -20.48
#